data_AF-A0A928PMT0-F1
#
_entry.id   AF-A0A928PMT0-F1
#
_cell.length_a   1.000
_cell.length_b   1.000
_cell.length_c   1.000
_cell.angle_alpha   90.00
_cell.angle_beta   90.00
_cell.angle_gamma   90.00
#
_symmetry.space_group_name_H-M   'P 1'
#
loop_
_entity.id
_entity.type
_entity.pdbx_description
1 polymer ?
#
loop_
_entity_poly.entity_id
_entity_poly.type
_entity_poly.pdbx_seq_one_letter_code
_entity_poly.pdbx_strand_id
1 'polypeptide(L)'
;MPQFIPGTTLEYNESNGMFASLRPLIRATNGLTLSQVCAITGLEASTIQNWVKRGFVARPINKKYFERQLARILLISTLREAMPLDTIGELMQIINGSANDESDDIISEEDLYDCFCSVITSEKERIITESEVPQRIKSAVKSYNPPDKKAYETLTSALEVMAYAYISSQYKKLAKSKMEKLK
;
A
#
# COMPACT_ATOMS: atom_id res chain seq x y z
N MET A 1 4.78 18.60 -8.58
CA MET A 1 5.95 17.67 -8.39
C MET A 1 5.61 16.35 -9.07
N PRO A 2 6.55 15.55 -9.60
CA PRO A 2 6.18 14.24 -10.16
C PRO A 2 5.51 13.41 -9.06
N GLN A 3 4.28 12.99 -9.34
CA GLN A 3 3.48 12.20 -8.42
C GLN A 3 3.97 10.75 -8.54
N PHE A 4 4.63 10.23 -7.51
CA PHE A 4 5.06 8.83 -7.49
C PHE A 4 3.92 7.94 -7.01
N ILE A 5 3.87 6.71 -7.50
CA ILE A 5 2.95 5.69 -6.98
C ILE A 5 3.37 5.34 -5.53
N PRO A 6 2.48 5.39 -4.53
CA PRO A 6 2.83 5.21 -3.11
C PRO A 6 3.60 3.92 -2.82
N GLY A 7 4.76 4.03 -2.17
CA GLY A 7 5.59 2.87 -1.86
C GLY A 7 6.46 2.36 -3.03
N THR A 8 6.47 3.09 -4.15
CA THR A 8 7.33 2.84 -5.31
C THR A 8 8.25 4.02 -5.61
N THR A 9 9.17 3.82 -6.55
CA THR A 9 9.97 4.87 -7.20
C THR A 9 9.46 5.22 -8.61
N LEU A 10 8.26 4.77 -8.99
CA LEU A 10 7.70 4.96 -10.33
C LEU A 10 6.82 6.22 -10.42
N GLU A 11 6.96 6.97 -11.50
CA GLU A 11 6.10 8.11 -11.81
C GLU A 11 4.70 7.64 -12.21
N TYR A 12 3.68 8.35 -11.74
CA TYR A 12 2.28 8.08 -12.04
C TYR A 12 1.89 8.72 -13.37
N ASN A 13 1.52 7.88 -14.35
CA ASN A 13 0.95 8.29 -15.63
C ASN A 13 -0.53 7.91 -15.64
N GLU A 14 -1.41 8.90 -15.50
CA GLU A 14 -2.87 8.74 -15.41
C GLU A 14 -3.42 7.86 -16.54
N SER A 15 -3.80 6.63 -16.22
CA SER A 15 -4.50 5.77 -17.18
C SER A 15 -5.34 4.64 -16.60
N ASN A 16 -5.25 4.31 -15.30
CA ASN A 16 -6.15 3.42 -14.53
C ASN A 16 -5.76 3.46 -13.03
N GLY A 17 -6.41 2.67 -12.16
CA GLY A 17 -6.00 2.48 -10.76
C GLY A 17 -4.49 2.21 -10.63
N MET A 18 -3.86 2.69 -9.55
CA MET A 18 -2.40 2.74 -9.44
C MET A 18 -1.75 1.35 -9.52
N PHE A 19 -2.38 0.32 -8.98
CA PHE A 19 -1.89 -1.05 -9.11
C PHE A 19 -2.05 -1.59 -10.52
N ALA A 20 -3.13 -1.24 -11.21
CA ALA A 20 -3.37 -1.65 -12.59
C ALA A 20 -2.24 -1.20 -13.53
N SER A 21 -1.59 -0.07 -13.24
CA SER A 21 -0.40 0.42 -13.96
C SER A 21 0.83 -0.50 -13.80
N LEU A 22 0.89 -1.33 -12.75
CA LEU A 22 1.99 -2.27 -12.47
C LEU A 22 1.77 -3.66 -13.10
N ARG A 23 0.51 -4.03 -13.37
CA ARG A 23 0.14 -5.35 -13.94
C ARG A 23 0.88 -5.69 -15.25
N PRO A 24 1.08 -4.77 -16.21
CA PRO A 24 1.84 -5.06 -17.42
C PRO A 24 3.26 -5.56 -17.15
N LEU A 25 3.94 -5.01 -16.13
CA LEU A 25 5.30 -5.41 -15.76
C LEU A 25 5.34 -6.85 -15.23
N ILE A 26 4.38 -7.21 -14.38
CA ILE A 26 4.26 -8.55 -13.79
C ILE A 26 3.96 -9.57 -14.90
N ARG A 27 3.01 -9.25 -15.80
CA ARG A 27 2.62 -10.12 -16.90
C ARG A 27 3.76 -10.34 -17.91
N ALA A 28 4.45 -9.28 -18.31
CA ALA A 28 5.55 -9.36 -19.27
C ALA A 28 6.72 -10.22 -18.76
N THR A 29 6.89 -10.32 -17.44
CA THR A 29 8.01 -11.05 -16.82
C THR A 29 7.60 -12.40 -16.22
N ASN A 30 6.32 -12.76 -16.30
CA ASN A 30 5.69 -13.88 -15.63
C ASN A 30 6.07 -13.95 -14.13
N GLY A 31 5.80 -12.84 -13.44
CA GLY A 31 6.19 -12.64 -12.05
C GLY A 31 7.57 -11.97 -11.92
N LEU A 32 7.69 -11.09 -10.94
CA LEU A 32 8.85 -10.24 -10.71
C LEU A 32 9.93 -10.98 -9.92
N THR A 33 11.18 -10.87 -10.35
CA THR A 33 12.34 -11.27 -9.54
C THR A 33 12.51 -10.33 -8.35
N LEU A 34 13.23 -10.76 -7.31
CA LEU A 34 13.54 -9.91 -6.16
C LEU A 34 14.22 -8.59 -6.57
N SER A 35 15.16 -8.64 -7.53
CA SER A 35 15.83 -7.44 -8.04
C SER A 35 14.86 -6.47 -8.73
N GLN A 36 13.84 -6.99 -9.44
CA GLN A 36 12.81 -6.15 -10.05
C GLN A 36 11.91 -5.52 -8.99
N VAL A 37 11.54 -6.26 -7.94
CA VAL A 37 10.78 -5.70 -6.81
C VAL A 37 11.59 -4.62 -6.09
N CYS A 38 12.89 -4.84 -5.84
CA CYS A 38 13.79 -3.81 -5.30
C CYS A 38 13.84 -2.57 -6.19
N ALA A 39 13.94 -2.74 -7.51
CA ALA A 39 13.97 -1.62 -8.45
C ALA A 39 12.66 -0.82 -8.47
N ILE A 40 11.50 -1.48 -8.30
CA ILE A 40 10.19 -0.81 -8.25
C ILE A 40 9.99 -0.07 -6.91
N THR A 41 10.43 -0.67 -5.81
CA THR A 41 10.11 -0.21 -4.45
C THR A 41 11.19 0.69 -3.84
N GLY A 42 12.42 0.64 -4.37
CA GLY A 42 13.60 1.24 -3.76
C GLY A 42 14.08 0.53 -2.48
N LEU A 43 13.49 -0.62 -2.12
CA LEU A 43 13.85 -1.37 -0.92
C LEU A 43 15.05 -2.30 -1.16
N GLU A 44 15.86 -2.50 -0.12
CA GLU A 44 16.90 -3.52 -0.13
C GLU A 44 16.31 -4.94 -0.14
N ALA A 45 17.00 -5.86 -0.82
CA ALA A 45 16.61 -7.27 -0.90
C ALA A 45 16.46 -7.92 0.49
N SER A 46 17.35 -7.58 1.42
CA SER A 46 17.34 -8.04 2.82
C SER A 46 16.05 -7.65 3.54
N THR A 47 15.52 -6.45 3.26
CA THR A 47 14.29 -5.92 3.87
C THR A 47 13.07 -6.74 3.43
N ILE A 48 12.92 -6.95 2.11
CA ILE A 48 11.81 -7.74 1.56
C ILE A 48 11.90 -9.19 2.05
N GLN A 49 13.09 -9.78 2.05
CA GLN A 49 13.31 -11.14 2.55
C GLN A 49 12.98 -11.27 4.04
N ASN A 50 13.28 -10.24 4.86
CA ASN A 50 12.92 -10.21 6.26
C ASN A 50 11.39 -10.24 6.45
N TRP A 51 10.64 -9.47 5.65
CA TRP A 51 9.17 -9.47 5.70
C TRP A 51 8.56 -10.82 5.32
N VAL A 52 9.12 -11.48 4.30
CA VAL A 52 8.73 -12.85 3.93
C VAL A 52 9.04 -13.83 5.06
N LYS A 53 10.24 -13.74 5.66
CA LYS A 53 10.65 -14.62 6.78
C LYS A 53 9.74 -14.45 8.01
N ARG A 54 9.29 -13.23 8.29
CA ARG A 54 8.37 -12.90 9.40
C ARG A 54 6.91 -13.22 9.09
N GLY A 55 6.58 -13.59 7.86
CA GLY A 55 5.21 -13.93 7.46
C GLY A 55 4.33 -12.73 7.15
N PHE A 56 4.88 -11.51 7.06
CA PHE A 56 4.11 -10.31 6.69
C PHE A 56 3.77 -10.26 5.21
N VAL A 57 4.57 -10.92 4.38
CA VAL A 57 4.38 -11.07 2.94
C VAL A 57 4.44 -12.55 2.60
N ALA A 58 3.56 -12.99 1.69
CA ALA A 58 3.56 -14.36 1.22
C ALA A 58 4.92 -14.76 0.63
N ARG A 59 5.25 -16.05 0.70
CA ARG A 59 6.48 -16.55 0.05
C ARG A 59 6.39 -16.35 -1.47
N PRO A 60 7.51 -16.03 -2.14
CA PRO A 60 7.54 -15.96 -3.60
C PRO A 60 7.32 -17.35 -4.21
N ILE A 61 6.56 -17.41 -5.30
CA ILE A 61 6.26 -18.64 -6.04
C ILE A 61 7.36 -18.83 -7.08
N ASN A 62 8.11 -19.94 -7.03
CA ASN A 62 9.25 -20.20 -7.92
C ASN A 62 10.26 -19.02 -7.96
N LYS A 63 10.51 -18.42 -6.79
CA LYS A 63 11.38 -17.22 -6.63
C LYS A 63 10.86 -15.95 -7.32
N LYS A 64 9.58 -15.92 -7.69
CA LYS A 64 8.91 -14.75 -8.29
C LYS A 64 7.82 -14.20 -7.37
N TYR A 65 7.66 -12.89 -7.42
CA TYR A 65 6.63 -12.12 -6.73
C TYR A 65 5.54 -11.76 -7.75
N PHE A 66 4.29 -12.00 -7.38
CA PHE A 66 3.12 -11.70 -8.20
C PHE A 66 2.31 -10.56 -7.57
N GLU A 67 1.10 -10.35 -8.07
CA GLU A 67 0.25 -9.21 -7.75
C GLU A 67 0.03 -9.08 -6.23
N ARG A 68 -0.49 -10.13 -5.57
CA ARG A 68 -0.65 -10.19 -4.10
C ARG A 68 0.60 -9.80 -3.32
N GLN A 69 1.76 -10.43 -3.60
CA GLN A 69 2.97 -10.12 -2.84
C GLN A 69 3.45 -8.69 -3.09
N LEU A 70 3.34 -8.19 -4.32
CA LEU A 70 3.74 -6.83 -4.64
C LEU A 70 2.85 -5.81 -3.93
N ALA A 71 1.52 -5.96 -4.02
CA ALA A 71 0.57 -5.06 -3.37
C ALA A 71 0.82 -4.96 -1.85
N ARG A 72 0.97 -6.12 -1.19
CA ARG A 72 1.34 -6.20 0.24
C ARG A 72 2.65 -5.48 0.55
N ILE A 73 3.69 -5.67 -0.27
CA ILE A 73 4.98 -4.98 -0.12
C ILE A 73 4.80 -3.47 -0.24
N LEU A 74 3.98 -2.97 -1.17
CA LEU A 74 3.74 -1.54 -1.37
C LEU A 74 2.96 -0.91 -0.22
N LEU A 75 1.98 -1.62 0.34
CA LEU A 75 1.28 -1.22 1.56
C LEU A 75 2.25 -1.08 2.74
N ILE A 76 3.05 -2.11 3.01
CA ILE A 76 4.05 -2.09 4.09
C ILE A 76 5.08 -0.98 3.87
N SER A 77 5.59 -0.83 2.64
CA SER A 77 6.55 0.20 2.24
C SER A 77 6.02 1.61 2.51
N THR A 78 4.73 1.84 2.25
CA THR A 78 4.11 3.16 2.45
C THR A 78 3.88 3.45 3.93
N LEU A 79 3.44 2.45 4.72
CA LEU A 79 3.02 2.64 6.11
C LEU A 79 4.19 2.65 7.10
N ARG A 80 5.29 1.94 6.82
CA ARG A 80 6.43 1.76 7.74
C ARG A 80 7.15 3.04 8.17
N GLU A 81 6.91 4.16 7.48
CA GLU A 81 7.49 5.46 7.85
C GLU A 81 6.82 6.09 9.08
N ALA A 82 5.58 5.70 9.37
CA ALA A 82 4.75 6.22 10.44
C ALA A 82 4.25 5.15 11.42
N MET A 83 4.32 3.86 11.08
CA MET A 83 3.86 2.76 11.93
C MET A 83 4.94 1.68 12.12
N PRO A 84 5.02 1.05 13.31
CA PRO A 84 5.84 -0.14 13.52
C PRO A 84 5.41 -1.29 12.62
N LEU A 85 6.37 -2.10 12.15
CA LEU A 85 6.09 -3.24 11.26
C LEU A 85 5.15 -4.27 11.89
N ASP A 86 5.24 -4.54 13.19
CA ASP A 86 4.35 -5.47 13.87
C ASP A 86 2.89 -4.98 13.86
N THR A 87 2.68 -3.67 14.08
CA THR A 87 1.34 -3.06 13.99
C THR A 87 0.79 -3.09 12.56
N ILE A 88 1.65 -2.93 11.54
CA ILE A 88 1.24 -3.11 10.15
C ILE A 88 0.84 -4.57 9.92
N GLY A 89 1.63 -5.53 10.43
CA GLY A 89 1.32 -6.95 10.35
C GLY A 89 -0.04 -7.29 10.96
N GLU A 90 -0.32 -6.80 12.16
CA GLU A 90 -1.62 -6.94 12.84
C GLU A 90 -2.77 -6.34 12.03
N LEU A 91 -2.60 -5.10 11.54
CA LEU A 91 -3.61 -4.45 10.70
C LEU A 91 -3.93 -5.29 9.46
N MET A 92 -2.90 -5.80 8.80
CA MET A 92 -3.09 -6.61 7.61
C MET A 92 -3.72 -7.98 7.92
N GLN A 93 -3.42 -8.56 9.09
CA GLN A 93 -4.05 -9.80 9.56
C GLN A 93 -5.52 -9.61 9.91
N ILE A 94 -5.91 -8.44 10.39
CA ILE A 94 -7.32 -8.11 10.64
C ILE A 94 -8.12 -8.05 9.33
N ILE A 95 -7.50 -7.60 8.24
CA ILE A 95 -8.17 -7.46 6.93
C ILE A 95 -8.21 -8.79 6.17
N ASN A 96 -7.06 -9.45 6.05
CA ASN A 96 -6.83 -10.57 5.12
C ASN A 96 -6.13 -11.76 5.78
N GLY A 97 -6.21 -11.88 7.10
CA GLY A 97 -5.65 -13.01 7.81
C GLY A 97 -4.17 -13.28 7.52
N SER A 98 -3.85 -14.54 7.24
CA SER A 98 -2.50 -14.97 6.93
C SER A 98 -2.08 -14.52 5.54
N ALA A 99 -0.89 -13.93 5.40
CA ALA A 99 -0.38 -13.54 4.08
C ALA A 99 -0.23 -14.71 3.08
N ASN A 100 -0.22 -15.97 3.55
CA ASN A 100 -0.12 -17.17 2.72
C ASN A 100 -1.46 -17.89 2.50
N ASP A 101 -2.56 -17.35 3.00
CA ASP A 101 -3.93 -17.86 2.82
C ASP A 101 -4.77 -16.74 2.21
N GLU A 102 -5.77 -17.08 1.41
CA GLU A 102 -6.72 -16.11 0.83
C GLU A 102 -8.16 -16.46 1.19
N SER A 103 -8.39 -17.57 1.89
CA SER A 103 -9.72 -18.09 2.16
C SER A 103 -10.55 -17.23 3.11
N ASP A 104 -9.88 -16.38 3.90
CA ASP A 104 -10.47 -15.43 4.85
C ASP A 104 -10.27 -13.96 4.44
N ASP A 105 -9.79 -13.70 3.22
CA ASP A 105 -9.62 -12.33 2.72
C ASP A 105 -10.96 -11.59 2.64
N ILE A 106 -10.99 -10.39 3.21
CA ILE A 106 -12.10 -9.45 3.02
C ILE A 106 -12.02 -8.82 1.63
N ILE A 107 -10.81 -8.54 1.14
CA ILE A 107 -10.54 -7.86 -0.13
C ILE A 107 -9.20 -8.35 -0.70
N SER A 108 -9.02 -8.36 -2.02
CA SER A 108 -7.69 -8.65 -2.60
C SER A 108 -6.67 -7.59 -2.16
N GLU A 109 -5.38 -7.95 -2.07
CA GLU A 109 -4.32 -7.01 -1.69
C GLU A 109 -4.20 -5.86 -2.71
N GLU A 110 -4.41 -6.18 -3.98
CA GLU A 110 -4.40 -5.28 -5.12
C GLU A 110 -5.49 -4.22 -4.99
N ASP A 111 -6.73 -4.66 -4.73
CA ASP A 111 -7.87 -3.75 -4.56
C ASP A 111 -7.74 -2.94 -3.27
N LEU A 112 -7.21 -3.52 -2.19
CA LEU A 112 -6.91 -2.80 -0.95
C LEU A 112 -5.90 -1.67 -1.21
N TYR A 113 -4.83 -1.96 -1.95
CA TYR A 113 -3.83 -0.97 -2.31
C TYR A 113 -4.41 0.12 -3.22
N ASP A 114 -5.25 -0.22 -4.20
CA ASP A 114 -5.93 0.76 -5.05
C ASP A 114 -6.91 1.64 -4.25
N CYS A 115 -7.70 1.06 -3.35
CA CYS A 115 -8.56 1.81 -2.44
C CYS A 115 -7.74 2.77 -1.58
N PHE A 116 -6.66 2.29 -0.96
CA PHE A 116 -5.78 3.12 -0.15
C PHE A 116 -5.17 4.28 -0.96
N CYS A 117 -4.64 3.99 -2.15
CA CYS A 117 -4.09 5.01 -3.05
C CYS A 117 -5.15 6.05 -3.44
N SER A 118 -6.38 5.62 -3.74
CA SER A 118 -7.50 6.52 -4.02
C SER A 118 -7.83 7.43 -2.84
N VAL A 119 -7.66 6.96 -1.60
CA VAL A 119 -7.90 7.78 -0.40
C VAL A 119 -6.83 8.87 -0.26
N ILE A 120 -5.55 8.50 -0.39
CA ILE A 120 -4.42 9.39 -0.08
C ILE A 120 -4.02 10.32 -1.22
N THR A 121 -4.49 10.05 -2.44
CA THR A 121 -4.17 10.86 -3.62
C THR A 121 -4.93 12.19 -3.61
N SER A 122 -4.20 13.28 -3.88
CA SER A 122 -4.72 14.65 -3.83
C SER A 122 -4.36 15.41 -5.10
N GLU A 123 -5.37 15.87 -5.84
CA GLU A 123 -5.19 16.68 -7.06
C GLU A 123 -4.53 18.04 -6.78
N LYS A 124 -4.63 18.53 -5.55
CA LYS A 124 -4.17 19.88 -5.16
C LYS A 124 -2.71 19.93 -4.70
N GLU A 125 -1.92 18.88 -4.99
CA GLU A 125 -0.53 18.70 -4.52
C GLU A 125 -0.34 19.02 -3.02
N ARG A 126 -1.34 18.71 -2.19
CA ARG A 126 -1.30 18.95 -0.73
C ARG A 126 -1.63 17.69 0.06
N ILE A 127 -1.19 17.69 1.33
CA ILE A 127 -1.61 16.70 2.32
C ILE A 127 -3.14 16.79 2.49
N ILE A 128 -3.81 15.64 2.44
CA ILE A 128 -5.24 15.54 2.73
C ILE A 128 -5.52 15.88 4.20
N THR A 129 -6.66 16.49 4.50
CA THR A 129 -7.06 16.80 5.88
C THR A 129 -7.84 15.64 6.49
N GLU A 130 -7.81 15.53 7.81
CA GLU A 130 -8.59 14.55 8.59
C GLU A 130 -10.08 14.55 8.18
N SER A 131 -10.67 15.74 8.04
CA SER A 131 -12.07 15.91 7.63
C SER A 131 -12.40 15.37 6.22
N GLU A 132 -11.40 15.20 5.34
CA GLU A 132 -11.60 14.65 4.00
C GLU A 132 -11.58 13.11 3.99
N VAL A 133 -10.95 12.48 4.99
CA VAL A 133 -10.71 11.03 5.03
C VAL A 133 -12.01 10.23 4.90
N PRO A 134 -13.09 10.50 5.66
CA PRO A 134 -14.32 9.68 5.57
C PRO A 134 -14.97 9.73 4.17
N GLN A 135 -15.02 10.90 3.54
CA GLN A 135 -15.61 11.06 2.21
C GLN A 135 -14.77 10.38 1.11
N ARG A 136 -13.45 10.43 1.26
CA ARG A 136 -12.50 9.77 0.36
C ARG A 136 -12.59 8.25 0.47
N ILE A 137 -12.66 7.70 1.68
CA ILE A 137 -12.87 6.26 1.91
C ILE A 137 -14.17 5.82 1.26
N LYS A 138 -15.28 6.52 1.51
CA LYS A 138 -16.59 6.21 0.92
C LYS A 138 -16.55 6.19 -0.62
N SER A 139 -15.79 7.09 -1.23
CA SER A 139 -15.59 7.12 -2.68
C SER A 139 -14.72 5.97 -3.18
N ALA A 140 -13.63 5.67 -2.46
CA ALA A 140 -12.67 4.63 -2.82
C ALA A 140 -13.27 3.21 -2.78
N VAL A 141 -14.18 2.95 -1.83
CA VAL A 141 -14.84 1.64 -1.70
C VAL A 141 -16.20 1.56 -2.42
N LYS A 142 -16.54 2.56 -3.25
CA LYS A 142 -17.87 2.64 -3.89
C LYS A 142 -18.21 1.43 -4.76
N SER A 143 -17.22 0.86 -5.43
CA SER A 143 -17.38 -0.32 -6.30
C SER A 143 -17.09 -1.64 -5.59
N TYR A 144 -16.72 -1.60 -4.31
CA TYR A 144 -16.45 -2.80 -3.52
C TYR A 144 -17.76 -3.42 -3.03
N ASN A 145 -17.93 -4.72 -3.29
CA ASN A 145 -19.11 -5.48 -2.86
C ASN A 145 -18.72 -6.39 -1.68
N PRO A 146 -18.92 -5.95 -0.42
CA PRO A 146 -18.46 -6.68 0.75
C PRO A 146 -19.20 -8.01 0.94
N PRO A 147 -18.54 -9.04 1.49
CA PRO A 147 -19.21 -10.32 1.80
C PRO A 147 -20.27 -10.15 2.89
N ASP A 148 -20.03 -9.28 3.88
CA ASP A 148 -20.98 -8.92 4.92
C ASP A 148 -20.73 -7.50 5.47
N LYS A 149 -21.59 -7.05 6.40
CA LYS A 149 -21.49 -5.73 7.02
C LYS A 149 -20.18 -5.56 7.82
N LYS A 150 -19.73 -6.61 8.52
CA LYS A 150 -18.53 -6.57 9.36
C LYS A 150 -17.28 -6.39 8.50
N ALA A 151 -17.23 -7.06 7.35
CA ALA A 151 -16.17 -6.94 6.37
C ALA A 151 -16.05 -5.52 5.81
N TYR A 152 -17.19 -4.89 5.49
CA TYR A 152 -17.21 -3.48 5.10
C TYR A 152 -16.67 -2.56 6.20
N GLU A 153 -17.17 -2.69 7.43
CA GLU A 153 -16.75 -1.88 8.58
C GLU A 153 -15.25 -2.05 8.88
N THR A 154 -14.76 -3.29 8.81
CA THR A 154 -13.35 -3.63 9.00
C THR A 154 -12.48 -2.96 7.94
N LEU A 155 -12.84 -3.08 6.66
CA LEU A 155 -12.11 -2.44 5.56
C LEU A 155 -12.08 -0.92 5.72
N THR A 156 -13.23 -0.28 6.00
CA THR A 156 -13.27 1.19 6.13
C THR A 156 -12.46 1.68 7.32
N SER A 157 -12.48 0.97 8.45
CA SER A 157 -11.69 1.32 9.64
C SER A 157 -10.20 1.14 9.38
N ALA A 158 -9.83 0.07 8.67
CA ALA A 158 -8.45 -0.17 8.29
C ALA A 158 -7.91 0.90 7.34
N LEU A 159 -8.68 1.29 6.31
CA LEU A 159 -8.32 2.37 5.40
C LEU A 159 -8.15 3.71 6.13
N GLU A 160 -8.96 3.96 7.15
CA GLU A 160 -8.83 5.15 8.00
C GLU A 160 -7.50 5.16 8.77
N VAL A 161 -7.14 4.04 9.41
CA VAL A 161 -5.83 3.86 10.08
C VAL A 161 -4.68 4.10 9.09
N MET A 162 -4.75 3.51 7.89
CA MET A 162 -3.73 3.68 6.85
C MET A 162 -3.62 5.14 6.39
N ALA A 163 -4.75 5.82 6.21
CA ALA A 163 -4.79 7.22 5.81
C ALA A 163 -4.14 8.13 6.87
N TYR A 164 -4.44 7.94 8.15
CA TYR A 164 -3.80 8.71 9.23
C TYR A 164 -2.30 8.44 9.35
N ALA A 165 -1.88 7.18 9.21
CA ALA A 165 -0.47 6.84 9.16
C ALA A 165 0.24 7.55 7.99
N TYR A 166 -0.38 7.55 6.81
CA TYR A 166 0.15 8.26 5.65
C TYR A 166 0.25 9.77 5.91
N ILE A 167 -0.82 10.41 6.39
CA ILE A 167 -0.84 11.86 6.72
C ILE A 167 0.28 12.21 7.70
N SER A 168 0.45 11.40 8.76
CA SER A 168 1.53 11.55 9.74
C SER A 168 2.92 11.50 9.08
N SER A 169 3.14 10.53 8.18
CA SER A 169 4.39 10.42 7.42
C SER A 169 4.68 11.67 6.56
N GLN A 170 3.64 12.28 5.98
CA GLN A 170 3.78 13.49 5.16
C GLN A 170 4.14 14.71 6.01
N TYR A 171 3.53 14.88 7.18
CA TYR A 171 3.90 15.96 8.10
C TYR A 171 5.33 15.79 8.63
N LYS A 172 5.76 14.56 8.93
CA LYS A 172 7.15 14.25 9.30
C LYS A 172 8.13 14.66 8.20
N LYS A 173 7.84 14.35 6.93
CA LYS A 173 8.65 14.77 5.77
C LYS A 173 8.67 16.29 5.61
N LEU A 174 7.53 16.95 5.75
CA LEU A 174 7.42 18.42 5.67
C LEU A 174 8.25 19.11 6.75
N ALA A 175 8.18 18.63 8.00
CA ALA A 175 8.96 19.15 9.10
C ALA A 175 10.48 19.02 8.84
N LYS A 176 10.92 17.86 8.35
CA LYS A 176 12.33 17.63 7.96
C LYS A 176 12.78 18.58 6.86
N SER A 177 12.01 18.72 5.78
CA SER A 177 12.34 19.63 4.68
C SER A 177 12.40 21.09 5.13
N LYS A 178 11.49 21.53 6.02
CA LYS A 178 11.54 22.88 6.58
C LYS A 178 12.80 23.08 7.44
N MET A 179 13.19 22.08 8.24
CA MET A 179 14.41 22.15 9.06
C MET A 179 15.68 22.22 8.21
N GLU A 180 15.75 21.48 7.11
CA GLU A 180 16.89 21.52 6.18
C GLU A 180 17.09 22.89 5.53
N LYS A 181 15.99 23.63 5.27
CA LYS A 181 16.04 25.00 4.72
C LYS A 181 16.47 26.07 5.74
N LEU A 182 16.50 25.73 7.02
CA LEU A 182 16.99 26.65 8.07
C LEU A 182 18.51 26.56 8.26
N LYS A 183 19.16 25.55 7.67
CA LYS A 183 20.62 25.38 7.66
C LYS A 183 21.20 26.03 6.42
#